data_AF-A0A2H0UC11-F1
#
_entry.id   AF-A0A2H0UC11-F1
#
_cell.length_a   1.000
_cell.length_b   1.000
_cell.length_c   1.000
_cell.angle_alpha   90.00
_cell.angle_beta   90.00
_cell.angle_gamma   90.00
#
_symmetry.space_group_name_H-M   'P 1'
#
loop_
_entity.id
_entity.type
_entity.pdbx_description
1 polymer ?
#
loop_
_entity_poly.entity_id
_entity_poly.type
_entity_poly.pdbx_seq_one_letter_code
_entity_poly.pdbx_strand_id
1 'polypeptide(L)'
;MTHVSKFKIDTFTEKRIVESFMHALFAANITRGKVRVHALLTPTERIMLAKRLAIISMLDRDHSYYDIEKTLNVSGSTVRRLHARLLRGDFDPLCRIFNRNLSFLDYLELFLAAGMPSIAGPRHQKRLDALRTGRKPR
;
A
#
# COMPACT_ATOMS: atom_id res chain seq x y z
N MET A 1 6.25 -2.77 16.24
CA MET A 1 6.04 -1.96 17.46
C MET A 1 6.71 -0.63 17.22
N THR A 2 6.00 0.48 17.35
CA THR A 2 6.59 1.83 17.27
C THR A 2 6.54 2.41 18.67
N HIS A 3 7.71 2.55 19.30
CA HIS A 3 7.82 3.13 20.63
C HIS A 3 8.03 4.64 20.48
N VAL A 4 6.95 5.40 20.60
CA VAL A 4 7.02 6.87 20.60
C VAL A 4 7.37 7.33 22.02
N SER A 5 8.27 8.30 22.13
CA SER A 5 8.70 8.87 23.42
C SER A 5 7.51 9.34 24.25
N LYS A 6 7.57 9.15 25.58
CA LYS A 6 6.57 9.66 26.53
C LYS A 6 6.64 11.18 26.68
N PHE A 7 7.79 11.78 26.37
CA PHE A 7 7.98 13.22 26.38
C PHE A 7 7.37 13.82 25.12
N LYS A 8 6.21 14.47 25.31
CA LYS A 8 5.47 15.07 24.21
C LYS A 8 6.10 16.39 23.78
N ILE A 9 6.27 16.54 22.49
CA ILE A 9 6.63 17.80 21.85
C ILE A 9 5.36 18.65 21.77
N ASP A 10 5.48 19.98 21.75
CA ASP A 10 4.32 20.84 21.53
C ASP A 10 3.73 20.59 20.13
N THR A 11 2.41 20.76 20.02
CA THR A 11 1.67 20.40 18.80
C THR A 11 2.05 21.23 17.58
N PHE A 12 2.55 22.46 17.77
CA PHE A 12 2.99 23.31 16.68
C PHE A 12 4.31 22.80 16.10
N THR A 13 5.29 22.52 16.97
CA THR A 13 6.57 21.95 16.57
C THR A 13 6.40 20.56 15.97
N GLU A 14 5.53 19.71 16.53
CA GLU A 14 5.23 18.39 15.97
C GLU A 14 4.72 18.51 14.52
N LYS A 15 3.77 19.40 14.26
CA LYS A 15 3.26 19.65 12.90
C LYS A 15 4.36 20.12 11.96
N ARG A 16 5.20 21.06 12.39
CA ARG A 16 6.33 21.56 11.57
C ARG A 16 7.34 20.46 11.25
N ILE A 17 7.63 19.58 12.21
CA ILE A 17 8.50 18.42 12.00
C ILE A 17 7.90 17.50 10.94
N VAL A 18 6.62 17.14 11.08
CA VAL A 18 5.92 16.26 10.12
C VAL A 18 5.89 16.89 8.72
N GLU A 19 5.60 18.18 8.60
CA GLU A 19 5.59 18.88 7.31
C GLU A 19 6.98 18.88 6.65
N SER A 20 8.02 19.20 7.43
CA SER A 20 9.41 19.22 6.94
C SER A 20 9.86 17.83 6.50
N PHE A 21 9.42 16.80 7.22
CA PHE A 21 9.62 15.40 6.87
C PHE A 21 8.96 15.04 5.53
N MET A 22 7.70 15.43 5.33
CA MET A 22 6.99 15.19 4.07
C MET A 22 7.69 15.89 2.90
N HIS A 23 8.11 17.14 3.07
CA HIS A 23 8.86 17.86 2.03
C HIS A 23 10.20 17.17 1.73
N ALA A 24 10.94 16.74 2.75
CA ALA A 24 12.19 16.02 2.59
C ALA A 24 12.02 14.68 1.86
N LEU A 25 10.91 13.96 2.05
CA LEU A 25 10.67 12.70 1.34
C LEU A 25 10.18 12.90 -0.10
N PHE A 26 9.23 13.81 -0.31
CA PHE A 26 8.47 13.88 -1.56
C PHE A 26 8.92 14.97 -2.55
N ALA A 27 9.76 15.93 -2.15
CA ALA A 27 10.28 16.95 -3.07
C ALA A 27 11.36 16.43 -4.05
N ALA A 28 11.75 15.15 -3.97
CA ALA A 28 12.76 14.55 -4.81
C ALA A 28 12.17 13.80 -6.03
N ASN A 29 12.96 13.72 -7.12
CA ASN A 29 12.69 12.79 -8.21
C ASN A 29 12.78 11.32 -7.74
N ILE A 30 12.24 10.39 -8.53
CA ILE A 30 12.05 9.00 -8.11
C ILE A 30 13.34 8.30 -7.66
N THR A 31 14.47 8.56 -8.35
CA THR A 31 15.78 7.99 -8.03
C THR A 31 16.28 8.47 -6.67
N ARG A 32 16.22 9.79 -6.43
CA ARG A 32 16.62 10.37 -5.14
C ARG A 32 15.64 10.01 -4.03
N GLY A 33 14.35 9.91 -4.34
CA GLY A 33 13.31 9.45 -3.41
C GLY A 33 13.58 8.04 -2.91
N LYS A 34 13.95 7.10 -3.80
CA LYS A 34 14.32 5.74 -3.43
C LYS A 34 15.47 5.72 -2.41
N VAL A 35 16.55 6.47 -2.66
CA VAL A 35 17.69 6.53 -1.74
C VAL A 35 17.27 7.05 -0.36
N ARG A 36 16.46 8.11 -0.31
CA ARG A 36 15.94 8.68 0.95
C ARG A 36 15.09 7.68 1.73
N VAL A 37 14.16 7.00 1.06
CA VAL A 37 13.31 5.98 1.69
C VAL A 37 14.13 4.81 2.21
N HIS A 38 15.15 4.37 1.46
CA HIS A 38 16.01 3.28 1.88
C HIS A 38 16.93 3.62 3.06
N ALA A 39 17.37 4.87 3.15
CA ALA A 39 18.19 5.36 4.25
C ALA A 39 17.38 5.58 5.53
N LEU A 40 16.13 6.04 5.41
CA LEU A 40 15.28 6.35 6.54
C LEU A 40 14.56 5.11 7.11
N LEU A 41 13.95 4.30 6.24
CA LEU A 41 13.13 3.17 6.66
C LEU A 41 13.97 1.89 6.70
N THR A 42 13.81 1.13 7.78
CA THR A 42 14.37 -0.21 7.88
C THR A 42 13.76 -1.15 6.81
N PRO A 43 14.45 -2.24 6.44
CA PRO A 43 13.89 -3.24 5.53
C PRO A 43 12.50 -3.74 5.97
N THR A 44 12.33 -3.96 7.28
CA THR A 44 11.06 -4.41 7.87
C THR A 44 9.96 -3.37 7.74
N GLU A 45 10.25 -2.10 8.00
CA GLU A 45 9.26 -1.01 7.87
C GLU A 45 8.81 -0.84 6.42
N ARG A 46 9.73 -0.94 5.46
CA ARG A 46 9.38 -0.88 4.03
C ARG A 46 8.39 -1.99 3.65
N ILE A 47 8.68 -3.23 4.06
CA ILE A 47 7.78 -4.36 3.81
C ILE A 47 6.44 -4.17 4.53
N MET A 48 6.45 -3.71 5.78
CA MET A 48 5.23 -3.46 6.54
C MET A 48 4.33 -2.40 5.89
N LEU A 49 4.91 -1.28 5.44
CA LEU A 49 4.15 -0.23 4.76
C LEU A 49 3.60 -0.73 3.41
N ALA A 50 4.41 -1.46 2.63
CA ALA A 50 3.95 -2.07 1.39
C ALA A 50 2.78 -3.03 1.60
N LYS A 51 2.86 -3.93 2.59
CA LYS A 51 1.77 -4.85 2.95
C LYS A 51 0.51 -4.11 3.40
N ARG A 52 0.64 -3.05 4.22
CA ARG A 52 -0.52 -2.24 4.64
C ARG A 52 -1.22 -1.61 3.45
N LEU A 53 -0.45 -1.07 2.50
CA LEU A 53 -0.97 -0.46 1.29
C LEU A 53 -1.71 -1.48 0.42
N ALA A 54 -1.14 -2.67 0.27
CA ALA A 54 -1.75 -3.81 -0.42
C ALA A 54 -3.08 -4.23 0.22
N ILE A 55 -3.12 -4.41 1.55
CA ILE A 55 -4.34 -4.79 2.28
C ILE A 55 -5.46 -3.77 2.03
N ILE A 56 -5.18 -2.48 2.21
CA ILE A 56 -6.19 -1.43 2.05
C ILE A 56 -6.75 -1.47 0.63
N SER A 57 -5.89 -1.63 -0.37
CA SER A 57 -6.34 -1.66 -1.74
C SER A 57 -7.07 -2.95 -2.14
N MET A 58 -6.72 -4.09 -1.56
CA MET A 58 -7.46 -5.34 -1.76
C MET A 58 -8.84 -5.26 -1.10
N LEU A 59 -8.93 -4.66 0.09
CA LEU A 59 -10.20 -4.44 0.78
C LEU A 59 -11.12 -3.47 0.03
N ASP A 60 -10.56 -2.40 -0.55
CA ASP A 60 -11.30 -1.43 -1.38
C ASP A 60 -11.88 -2.06 -2.66
N ARG A 61 -11.37 -3.24 -3.05
CA ARG A 61 -11.83 -4.04 -4.20
C ARG A 61 -12.59 -5.30 -3.78
N ASP A 62 -13.08 -5.33 -2.55
CA ASP A 62 -13.91 -6.41 -2.01
C ASP A 62 -13.25 -7.80 -1.98
N HIS A 63 -11.91 -7.87 -1.91
CA HIS A 63 -11.24 -9.16 -1.71
C HIS A 63 -11.56 -9.76 -0.34
N SER A 64 -11.67 -11.09 -0.28
CA SER A 64 -11.95 -11.79 0.97
C SER A 64 -10.77 -11.70 1.94
N TYR A 65 -11.06 -11.79 3.24
CA TYR A 65 -10.01 -11.77 4.27
C TYR A 65 -9.05 -12.94 4.09
N TYR A 66 -9.58 -14.12 3.73
CA TYR A 66 -8.79 -15.32 3.48
C TYR A 66 -7.76 -15.08 2.37
N ASP A 67 -8.18 -14.46 1.26
CA ASP A 67 -7.28 -14.16 0.15
C ASP A 67 -6.17 -13.21 0.58
N ILE A 68 -6.52 -12.14 1.31
CA ILE A 68 -5.57 -11.14 1.78
C ILE A 68 -4.54 -11.76 2.74
N GLU A 69 -5.00 -12.57 3.70
CA GLU A 69 -4.16 -13.24 4.68
C GLU A 69 -3.16 -14.19 4.01
N LYS A 70 -3.65 -15.03 3.09
CA LYS A 70 -2.82 -16.00 2.34
C LYS A 70 -1.84 -15.30 1.41
N THR A 71 -2.30 -14.27 0.70
CA THR A 71 -1.53 -13.57 -0.32
C THR A 71 -0.40 -12.74 0.28
N LEU A 72 -0.68 -12.03 1.38
CA LEU A 72 0.27 -11.10 1.98
C LEU A 72 1.00 -11.69 3.18
N ASN A 73 0.65 -12.93 3.58
CA ASN A 73 1.14 -13.58 4.80
C ASN A 73 1.05 -12.62 6.00
N VAL A 74 -0.19 -12.25 6.32
CA VAL A 74 -0.55 -11.33 7.41
C VAL A 74 -1.63 -11.95 8.28
N SER A 75 -1.67 -11.59 9.56
CA SER A 75 -2.71 -12.07 10.46
C SER A 75 -4.08 -11.46 10.12
N GLY A 76 -5.15 -12.24 10.26
CA GLY A 76 -6.52 -11.72 10.14
C GLY A 76 -6.85 -10.58 11.10
N SER A 77 -6.21 -10.53 12.28
CA SER A 77 -6.33 -9.40 13.20
C SER A 77 -5.81 -8.08 12.60
N THR A 78 -4.80 -8.15 11.73
CA THR A 78 -4.27 -6.98 11.02
C THR A 78 -5.20 -6.54 9.91
N VAL A 79 -5.74 -7.48 9.14
CA VAL A 79 -6.72 -7.22 8.06
C VAL A 79 -7.97 -6.57 8.64
N ARG A 80 -8.55 -7.17 9.69
CA ARG A 80 -9.76 -6.67 10.36
C ARG A 80 -9.57 -5.25 10.92
N ARG A 81 -8.42 -4.97 11.54
CA ARG A 81 -8.10 -3.64 12.07
C ARG A 81 -7.99 -2.59 10.97
N LEU A 82 -7.41 -2.93 9.82
CA LEU A 82 -7.33 -2.01 8.68
C LEU A 82 -8.68 -1.83 8.00
N HIS A 83 -9.47 -2.89 7.87
CA HIS A 83 -10.81 -2.80 7.30
C HIS A 83 -11.73 -1.91 8.16
N ALA A 84 -11.69 -2.05 9.48
CA ALA A 84 -12.45 -1.16 10.37
C ALA A 84 -12.09 0.33 10.19
N ARG A 85 -10.83 0.63 9.84
CA ARG A 85 -10.39 2.00 9.51
C ARG A 85 -10.88 2.44 8.14
N LEU A 86 -10.84 1.53 7.15
CA LEU A 86 -11.35 1.77 5.81
C LEU A 86 -12.84 2.12 5.84
N LEU A 87 -13.66 1.34 6.57
CA LEU A 87 -15.10 1.58 6.71
C LEU A 87 -15.44 2.92 7.38
N ARG A 88 -14.53 3.48 8.18
CA ARG A 88 -14.68 4.82 8.77
C ARG A 88 -14.27 5.95 7.84
N GLY A 89 -13.74 5.64 6.66
CA GLY A 89 -13.25 6.63 5.70
C GLY A 89 -11.84 7.14 6.00
N ASP A 90 -11.09 6.51 6.93
CA ASP A 90 -9.71 6.92 7.28
C ASP A 90 -8.77 6.92 6.05
N PHE A 91 -9.12 6.18 5.00
CA PHE A 91 -8.33 5.99 3.79
C PHE A 91 -8.96 6.57 2.52
N ASP A 92 -10.03 7.37 2.61
CA ASP A 92 -10.70 7.95 1.44
C ASP A 92 -9.75 8.68 0.48
N PRO A 93 -8.81 9.55 0.95
CA PRO A 93 -7.87 10.21 0.04
C PRO A 93 -6.99 9.20 -0.71
N LEU A 94 -6.64 8.10 -0.05
CA LEU A 94 -5.80 7.04 -0.61
C LEU A 94 -6.58 6.25 -1.68
N CYS A 95 -7.81 5.84 -1.39
CA CYS A 95 -8.67 5.13 -2.35
C CYS A 95 -8.96 5.99 -3.58
N ARG A 96 -9.17 7.32 -3.42
CA ARG A 96 -9.33 8.26 -4.54
C ARG A 96 -8.11 8.32 -5.46
N ILE A 97 -6.90 8.25 -4.90
CA ILE A 97 -5.65 8.25 -5.68
C ILE A 97 -5.49 6.92 -6.44
N PHE A 98 -5.79 5.79 -5.78
CA PHE A 98 -5.68 4.47 -6.40
C PHE A 98 -6.68 4.24 -7.53
N ASN A 99 -7.90 4.74 -7.39
CA ASN A 99 -8.91 4.66 -8.45
C ASN A 99 -8.52 5.48 -9.70
N ARG A 100 -7.58 6.43 -9.58
CA ARG A 100 -7.08 7.22 -10.71
C ARG A 100 -5.82 6.63 -11.35
N ASN A 101 -4.95 6.00 -10.56
CA ASN A 101 -3.66 5.49 -11.00
C ASN A 101 -3.53 3.98 -10.70
N LEU A 102 -3.82 3.14 -11.70
CA LEU A 102 -3.74 1.67 -11.57
C LEU A 102 -2.32 1.12 -11.30
N SER A 103 -1.26 1.92 -11.41
CA SER A 103 0.12 1.42 -11.51
C SER A 103 0.57 0.55 -10.33
N PHE A 104 0.39 1.01 -9.08
CA PHE A 104 0.85 0.27 -7.91
C PHE A 104 0.16 -1.09 -7.78
N LEU A 105 -1.14 -1.14 -8.07
CA LEU A 105 -1.94 -2.35 -8.00
C LEU A 105 -1.64 -3.29 -9.16
N ASP A 106 -1.39 -2.77 -10.36
CA ASP A 106 -0.97 -3.57 -11.50
C ASP A 106 0.40 -4.20 -11.23
N TYR A 107 1.34 -3.47 -10.61
CA TYR A 107 2.64 -4.02 -10.20
C TYR A 107 2.49 -5.06 -9.08
N LEU A 108 1.56 -4.85 -8.16
CA LEU A 108 1.25 -5.81 -7.09
C LEU A 108 0.59 -7.06 -7.68
N GLU A 109 -0.45 -6.92 -8.50
CA GLU A 109 -1.13 -8.00 -9.23
C GLU A 109 -0.16 -8.79 -10.10
N LEU A 110 0.76 -8.12 -10.82
CA LEU A 110 1.79 -8.78 -11.61
C LEU A 110 2.74 -9.61 -10.73
N PHE A 111 3.11 -9.09 -9.56
CA PHE A 111 3.97 -9.79 -8.60
C PHE A 111 3.24 -10.95 -7.91
N LEU A 112 1.95 -10.79 -7.59
CA LEU A 112 1.10 -11.83 -6.99
C LEU A 112 0.76 -12.94 -7.99
N ALA A 113 0.56 -12.60 -9.26
CA ALA A 113 0.30 -13.55 -10.35
C ALA A 113 1.53 -14.40 -10.75
N ALA A 114 2.73 -14.07 -10.24
CA ALA A 114 3.97 -14.77 -10.56
C ALA A 114 4.29 -15.97 -9.64
N GLY A 115 3.45 -16.30 -8.64
CA GLY A 115 3.75 -17.40 -7.71
C GLY A 115 2.61 -17.99 -6.90
N MET A 116 1.35 -17.56 -7.08
CA MET A 116 0.17 -18.12 -6.39
C MET A 116 -1.02 -18.26 -7.35
N PRO A 117 -1.98 -19.18 -7.10
CA PRO A 117 -3.13 -19.39 -7.96
C PRO A 117 -3.94 -18.10 -8.11
N SER A 118 -4.44 -17.86 -9.31
CA SER A 118 -5.16 -16.65 -9.73
C SER A 118 -6.27 -16.26 -8.73
N ILE A 119 -6.14 -15.08 -8.12
CA ILE A 119 -7.06 -14.58 -7.07
C ILE A 119 -8.35 -13.98 -7.65
N ALA A 120 -8.48 -13.84 -8.97
CA ALA A 120 -9.71 -13.42 -9.59
C ALA A 120 -10.08 -14.35 -10.76
N GLY A 121 -11.38 -14.61 -10.89
CA GLY A 121 -11.95 -15.58 -11.83
C GLY A 121 -11.69 -15.29 -13.31
N PRO A 122 -12.35 -15.99 -14.25
CA PRO A 122 -11.95 -16.11 -15.66
C PRO A 122 -11.69 -14.80 -16.44
N ARG A 123 -12.24 -13.66 -16.00
CA ARG A 123 -12.02 -12.33 -16.60
C ARG A 123 -10.66 -11.70 -16.23
N HIS A 124 -10.03 -12.14 -15.15
CA HIS A 124 -8.75 -11.62 -14.65
C HIS A 124 -7.56 -12.11 -15.48
N GLN A 125 -7.56 -13.37 -15.90
CA GLN A 125 -6.51 -13.92 -16.77
C GLN A 125 -6.37 -13.09 -18.06
N LYS A 126 -7.51 -12.78 -18.70
CA LYS A 126 -7.56 -11.93 -19.92
C LYS A 126 -7.01 -10.53 -19.68
N ARG A 127 -7.21 -9.96 -18.48
CA ARG A 127 -6.72 -8.63 -18.11
C ARG A 127 -5.21 -8.63 -17.83
N LEU A 128 -4.71 -9.67 -17.16
CA LEU A 128 -3.27 -9.87 -16.93
C LEU A 128 -2.52 -10.10 -18.24
N ASP A 129 -3.10 -10.87 -19.16
CA ASP A 129 -2.51 -11.10 -20.49
C ASP A 129 -2.44 -9.79 -21.30
N ALA A 130 -3.44 -8.92 -21.17
CA ALA A 130 -3.42 -7.58 -21.76
C ALA A 130 -2.31 -6.68 -21.17
N LEU A 131 -2.14 -6.71 -19.84
CA LEU A 131 -1.08 -5.97 -19.14
C LEU A 131 0.33 -6.50 -19.49
N ARG A 132 0.51 -7.82 -19.61
CA ARG A 132 1.77 -8.46 -20.03
C ARG A 132 2.15 -8.15 -21.48
N THR A 133 1.16 -7.93 -22.33
CA THR A 133 1.35 -7.57 -23.75
C THR A 133 1.43 -6.05 -23.99
N GLY A 134 1.40 -5.24 -22.92
CA GLY A 134 1.49 -3.77 -23.01
C GLY A 134 0.23 -3.10 -23.58
N ARG A 135 -0.89 -3.82 -23.71
CA ARG A 135 -2.17 -3.27 -24.18
C ARG A 135 -3.08 -2.97 -23.00
N LYS A 136 -3.45 -1.69 -22.84
CA LYS A 136 -4.51 -1.31 -21.90
C LYS A 136 -5.81 -2.04 -22.28
N PRO A 137 -6.47 -2.76 -21.35
CA PRO A 137 -7.77 -3.33 -21.62
C PRO A 137 -8.78 -2.19 -21.80
N ARG A 138 -9.57 -2.25 -22.88
CA ARG A 138 -10.74 -1.40 -23.12
C ARG A 138 -11.94 -1.94 -22.35
#